data_AF-A0A7S1GPD9-F1
#
_entry.id   AF-A0A7S1GPD9-F1
#
_cell.length_a   1.000
_cell.length_b   1.000
_cell.length_c   1.000
_cell.angle_alpha   90.00
_cell.angle_beta   90.00
_cell.angle_gamma   90.00
#
_symmetry.space_group_name_H-M   'P 1'
#
loop_
_entity.id
_entity.type
_entity.pdbx_description
1 polymer ?
#
loop_
_entity_poly.entity_id
_entity_poly.type
_entity_poly.pdbx_seq_one_letter_code
_entity_poly.pdbx_strand_id
1 'polypeptide(L)'
;KLVRALTGIFTGDDHDHNGRIQRGVVVAVKTHFPSHTPEQIMDKPQLERISRAILLVRNPLEAIPSYHNFVYEQENGLLNHSTRAPVHAWIRWRNEFFDVEIQRWVNHIMWWIKRFPPQKQGALFLLPFEDLVADQTGVDTLRSMANHLASGGKDIASHMTPTERFPCIWEMFVKGNVPGEKARRHSHRSGGPSEYPYTQDQLNYTLESLQKLQQELGAGFPQLSSLLNRYMQDVEARKSALVALVAGQ
;
A
#
# COMPACT_ATOMS: atom_id res chain seq x y z
N LYS A 1 -0.96 8.98 10.54
CA LYS A 1 0.21 9.70 11.11
C LYS A 1 0.84 10.65 10.08
N LEU A 2 1.31 10.13 8.93
CA LEU A 2 1.92 10.97 7.88
C LEU A 2 1.03 12.14 7.40
N VAL A 3 -0.23 11.88 7.05
CA VAL A 3 -1.19 12.93 6.64
C VAL A 3 -1.34 14.02 7.71
N ARG A 4 -1.43 13.65 8.99
CA ARG A 4 -1.49 14.61 10.10
C ARG A 4 -0.19 15.41 10.23
N ALA A 5 0.97 14.80 9.98
CA ALA A 5 2.24 15.51 9.99
C ALA A 5 2.35 16.53 8.85
N LEU A 6 1.73 16.24 7.70
CA LEU A 6 1.68 17.18 6.57
C LEU A 6 0.67 18.31 6.77
N THR A 7 -0.49 18.00 7.34
CA THR A 7 -1.65 18.92 7.38
C THR A 7 -1.90 19.57 8.73
N GLY A 8 -1.28 19.09 9.81
CA GLY A 8 -1.63 19.48 11.18
C GLY A 8 -3.01 18.99 11.67
N ILE A 9 -3.88 18.49 10.77
CA ILE A 9 -5.27 18.12 11.06
C ILE A 9 -5.37 16.63 11.45
N PHE A 10 -6.34 16.28 12.28
CA PHE A 10 -6.55 14.88 12.68
C PHE A 10 -6.92 13.98 11.50
N THR A 11 -6.63 12.69 11.65
CA THR A 11 -7.04 11.62 10.73
C THR A 11 -7.88 10.61 11.50
N GLY A 12 -8.80 9.94 10.80
CA GLY A 12 -9.58 8.82 11.31
C GLY A 12 -9.21 7.49 10.66
N ASP A 13 -9.92 6.44 11.06
CA ASP A 13 -9.95 5.11 10.44
C ASP A 13 -11.39 4.66 10.25
N ASP A 14 -11.59 3.63 9.44
CA ASP A 14 -12.89 3.09 9.04
C ASP A 14 -13.74 2.53 10.18
N HIS A 15 -13.23 2.46 11.41
CA HIS A 15 -14.02 2.06 12.57
C HIS A 15 -14.54 3.24 13.40
N ASP A 16 -14.11 4.48 13.11
CA ASP A 16 -14.41 5.71 13.85
C ASP A 16 -14.48 5.56 15.38
N HIS A 17 -13.58 4.76 15.99
CA HIS A 17 -13.63 4.43 17.42
C HIS A 17 -13.62 5.67 18.35
N ASN A 18 -13.24 6.84 17.84
CA ASN A 18 -13.14 8.09 18.57
C ASN A 18 -14.19 9.14 18.17
N GLY A 19 -15.12 8.80 17.27
CA GLY A 19 -16.20 9.68 16.79
C GLY A 19 -15.71 10.92 16.03
N ARG A 20 -14.44 10.97 15.61
CA ARG A 20 -13.85 12.14 14.96
C ARG A 20 -14.35 12.31 13.53
N ILE A 21 -14.68 11.22 12.85
CA ILE A 21 -15.26 11.27 11.51
C ILE A 21 -16.65 11.88 11.60
N GLN A 22 -17.50 11.39 12.51
CA GLN A 22 -18.84 11.93 12.73
C GLN A 22 -18.84 13.41 13.11
N ARG A 23 -17.85 13.84 13.91
CA ARG A 23 -17.68 15.25 14.31
C ARG A 23 -17.09 16.15 13.22
N GLY A 24 -16.67 15.60 12.08
CA GLY A 24 -16.11 16.38 10.96
C GLY A 24 -14.75 17.01 11.26
N VAL A 25 -13.98 16.47 12.21
CA VAL A 25 -12.69 17.04 12.65
C VAL A 25 -11.48 16.34 12.02
N VAL A 26 -11.69 15.55 10.97
CA VAL A 26 -10.63 14.81 10.27
C VAL A 26 -10.47 15.28 8.83
N VAL A 27 -9.23 15.26 8.34
CA VAL A 27 -8.89 15.56 6.93
C VAL A 27 -8.84 14.31 6.05
N ALA A 28 -8.64 13.14 6.65
CA ALA A 28 -8.55 11.87 5.93
C ALA A 28 -8.99 10.71 6.82
N VAL A 29 -9.53 9.67 6.19
CA VAL A 29 -9.92 8.40 6.80
C VAL A 29 -9.08 7.29 6.17
N LYS A 30 -8.38 6.52 6.99
CA LYS A 30 -7.71 5.29 6.54
C LYS A 30 -8.76 4.20 6.38
N THR A 31 -8.74 3.47 5.27
CA THR A 31 -9.54 2.26 5.13
C THR A 31 -8.79 1.20 4.33
N HIS A 32 -9.14 -0.07 4.58
CA HIS A 32 -8.75 -1.21 3.75
C HIS A 32 -9.89 -1.69 2.84
N PHE A 33 -11.01 -0.97 2.77
CA PHE A 33 -12.12 -1.30 1.89
C PHE A 33 -11.68 -1.30 0.41
N PRO A 34 -12.18 -2.22 -0.44
CA PRO A 34 -12.92 -3.41 -0.05
C PRO A 34 -12.00 -4.40 0.67
N SER A 35 -12.45 -4.89 1.83
CA SER A 35 -11.75 -5.90 2.64
C SER A 35 -12.55 -7.20 2.73
N HIS A 36 -11.88 -8.31 3.04
CA HIS A 36 -12.53 -9.61 3.29
C HIS A 36 -13.28 -9.69 4.62
N THR A 37 -13.12 -8.70 5.48
CA THR A 37 -13.88 -8.60 6.73
C THR A 37 -15.37 -8.53 6.40
N PRO A 38 -16.21 -9.40 7.00
CA PRO A 38 -17.66 -9.38 6.79
C PRO A 38 -18.25 -7.98 6.90
N GLU A 39 -19.19 -7.63 6.01
CA GLU A 39 -19.81 -6.29 5.94
C GLU A 39 -20.41 -5.81 7.26
N GLN A 40 -20.73 -6.74 8.17
CA GLN A 40 -21.34 -6.48 9.47
C GLN A 40 -20.33 -5.91 10.51
N ILE A 41 -19.03 -6.02 10.26
CA ILE A 41 -17.96 -5.60 11.20
C ILE A 41 -17.32 -4.27 10.77
N MET A 42 -17.44 -3.93 9.48
CA MET A 42 -16.94 -2.66 8.95
C MET A 42 -18.08 -1.65 9.05
N ASP A 43 -17.91 -0.59 9.84
CA ASP A 43 -18.68 0.63 9.56
C ASP A 43 -18.23 1.06 8.16
N LYS A 44 -19.09 0.87 7.15
CA LYS A 44 -18.72 1.23 5.78
C LYS A 44 -18.32 2.69 5.90
N PRO A 45 -17.06 3.07 5.54
CA PRO A 45 -16.72 4.47 5.52
C PRO A 45 -17.84 5.14 4.73
N GLN A 46 -18.30 6.32 5.15
CA GLN A 46 -19.34 7.04 4.42
C GLN A 46 -18.76 7.47 3.07
N LEU A 47 -18.59 6.50 2.16
CA LEU A 47 -17.79 6.55 0.93
C LEU A 47 -18.39 7.57 -0.02
N GLU A 48 -19.69 7.85 0.13
CA GLU A 48 -20.39 8.93 -0.55
C GLU A 48 -19.86 10.32 -0.17
N ARG A 49 -19.39 10.49 1.07
CA ARG A 49 -18.77 11.74 1.55
C ARG A 49 -17.29 11.85 1.17
N ILE A 50 -16.69 10.79 0.65
CA ILE A 50 -15.30 10.78 0.20
C ILE A 50 -15.25 11.24 -1.26
N SER A 51 -14.84 12.50 -1.43
CA SER A 51 -14.68 13.14 -2.75
C SER A 51 -13.32 12.88 -3.39
N ARG A 52 -12.31 12.49 -2.59
CA ARG A 52 -10.93 12.27 -3.02
C ARG A 52 -10.30 11.10 -2.30
N ALA A 53 -9.34 10.44 -2.94
CA ALA A 53 -8.64 9.29 -2.39
C ALA A 53 -7.15 9.30 -2.70
N ILE A 54 -6.36 8.77 -1.76
CA ILE A 54 -4.98 8.37 -1.98
C ILE A 54 -4.95 6.85 -1.99
N LEU A 55 -4.60 6.25 -3.12
CA LEU A 55 -4.48 4.81 -3.26
C LEU A 55 -3.01 4.41 -3.14
N LEU A 56 -2.63 3.91 -1.96
CA LEU A 56 -1.30 3.35 -1.72
C LEU A 56 -1.22 1.95 -2.32
N VAL A 57 -0.36 1.75 -3.31
CA VAL A 57 -0.18 0.46 -4.00
C VAL A 57 1.23 -0.04 -3.78
N ARG A 58 1.36 -1.33 -3.47
CA ARG A 58 2.64 -2.04 -3.33
C ARG A 58 2.66 -3.22 -4.30
N ASN A 59 3.84 -3.59 -4.80
CA ASN A 59 4.04 -4.73 -5.69
C ASN A 59 3.38 -5.99 -5.08
N PRO A 60 2.56 -6.75 -5.83
CA PRO A 60 1.86 -7.91 -5.28
C PRO A 60 2.81 -9.00 -4.73
N LEU A 61 4.01 -9.14 -5.30
CA LEU A 61 5.04 -10.07 -4.83
C LEU A 61 5.64 -9.68 -3.47
N GLU A 62 5.37 -8.45 -3.02
CA GLU A 62 5.81 -7.91 -1.72
C GLU A 62 4.63 -7.71 -0.76
N ALA A 63 3.46 -7.36 -1.30
CA ALA A 63 2.25 -7.11 -0.54
C ALA A 63 1.66 -8.41 0.03
N ILE A 64 1.57 -9.48 -0.77
CA ILE A 64 0.94 -10.75 -0.37
C ILE A 64 1.73 -11.43 0.77
N PRO A 65 3.08 -11.57 0.70
CA PRO A 65 3.81 -12.11 1.83
C PRO A 65 3.75 -11.19 3.06
N SER A 66 3.70 -9.87 2.87
CA SER A 66 3.51 -8.92 3.97
C SER A 66 2.17 -9.13 4.68
N TYR A 67 1.11 -9.48 3.94
CA TYR A 67 -0.19 -9.85 4.48
C TYR A 67 -0.15 -11.23 5.18
N HIS A 68 0.48 -12.23 4.57
CA HIS A 68 0.66 -13.54 5.21
C HIS A 68 1.37 -13.44 6.57
N ASN A 69 2.42 -12.63 6.65
CA ASN A 69 3.08 -12.36 7.93
C ASN A 69 2.11 -11.77 8.98
N PHE A 70 1.17 -10.90 8.57
CA PHE A 70 0.15 -10.38 9.50
C PHE A 70 -0.81 -11.49 9.95
N VAL A 71 -1.27 -12.34 9.03
CA VAL A 71 -2.10 -13.51 9.36
C VAL A 71 -1.37 -14.43 10.35
N TYR A 72 -0.12 -14.76 10.06
CA TYR A 72 0.74 -15.56 10.93
C TYR A 72 0.90 -14.95 12.32
N GLU A 73 1.10 -13.63 12.40
CA GLU A 73 1.17 -12.91 13.69
C GLU A 73 -0.14 -13.07 14.48
N GLN A 74 -1.31 -12.91 13.84
CA GLN A 74 -2.61 -13.07 14.51
C GLN A 74 -2.84 -14.51 14.98
N GLU A 75 -2.60 -15.49 14.12
CA GLU A 75 -2.83 -16.91 14.42
C GLU A 75 -1.95 -17.44 15.56
N ASN A 76 -0.78 -16.83 15.75
CA ASN A 76 0.19 -17.24 16.77
C ASN A 76 0.21 -16.30 17.99
N GLY A 77 -0.73 -15.35 18.10
CA GLY A 77 -0.80 -14.41 19.22
C GLY A 77 0.44 -13.52 19.36
N LEU A 78 1.11 -13.22 18.24
CA LEU A 78 2.31 -12.39 18.20
C LEU A 78 1.96 -10.91 18.09
N LEU A 79 2.89 -10.05 18.53
CA LEU A 79 2.73 -8.61 18.37
C LEU A 79 2.66 -8.23 16.89
N ASN A 80 1.79 -7.27 16.55
CA ASN A 80 1.67 -6.77 15.18
C ASN A 80 3.01 -6.22 14.68
N HIS A 81 3.39 -6.62 13.46
CA HIS A 81 4.64 -6.22 12.80
C HIS A 81 5.93 -6.66 13.53
N SER A 82 5.89 -7.74 14.31
CA SER A 82 7.02 -8.27 15.07
C SER A 82 7.79 -9.40 14.39
N THR A 83 7.12 -10.26 13.61
CA THR A 83 7.69 -11.56 13.21
C THR A 83 7.38 -11.88 11.76
N ARG A 84 8.39 -12.35 11.02
CA ARG A 84 8.18 -12.89 9.67
C ARG A 84 7.83 -14.36 9.81
N ALA A 85 6.83 -14.79 9.05
CA ALA A 85 6.47 -16.19 8.99
C ALA A 85 7.66 -17.03 8.51
N PRO A 86 7.88 -18.21 9.09
CA PRO A 86 8.87 -19.15 8.56
C PRO A 86 8.57 -19.55 7.11
N VAL A 87 9.62 -19.89 6.34
CA VAL A 87 9.50 -20.30 4.92
C VAL A 87 8.48 -21.42 4.73
N HIS A 88 8.45 -22.42 5.61
CA HIS A 88 7.53 -23.55 5.49
C HIS A 88 6.06 -23.14 5.71
N ALA A 89 5.80 -22.18 6.60
CA ALA A 89 4.47 -21.64 6.85
C ALA A 89 3.99 -20.83 5.65
N TRP A 90 4.89 -20.04 5.06
CA TRP A 90 4.64 -19.35 3.79
C TRP A 90 4.33 -20.32 2.66
N ILE A 91 5.17 -21.35 2.42
CA ILE A 91 4.97 -22.30 1.31
C ILE A 91 3.60 -22.98 1.42
N ARG A 92 3.22 -23.43 2.63
CA ARG A 92 1.91 -24.05 2.88
C ARG A 92 0.78 -23.10 2.51
N TRP A 93 0.77 -21.91 3.09
CA TRP A 93 -0.30 -20.93 2.88
C TRP A 93 -0.37 -20.44 1.43
N ARG A 94 0.78 -20.14 0.83
CA ARG A 94 0.89 -19.70 -0.56
C ARG A 94 0.30 -20.75 -1.50
N ASN A 95 0.63 -22.02 -1.32
CA ASN A 95 0.09 -23.07 -2.20
C ASN A 95 -1.44 -23.21 -2.11
N GLU A 96 -2.03 -22.81 -0.98
CA GLU A 96 -3.47 -22.88 -0.76
C GLU A 96 -4.22 -21.62 -1.23
N PHE A 97 -3.63 -20.43 -1.03
CA PHE A 97 -4.36 -19.17 -1.17
C PHE A 97 -3.84 -18.23 -2.27
N PHE A 98 -2.72 -18.53 -2.94
CA PHE A 98 -2.05 -17.56 -3.81
C PHE A 98 -2.95 -16.95 -4.89
N ASP A 99 -3.69 -17.76 -5.64
CA ASP A 99 -4.55 -17.29 -6.73
C ASP A 99 -5.63 -16.33 -6.21
N VAL A 100 -6.25 -16.71 -5.08
CA VAL A 100 -7.27 -15.92 -4.41
C VAL A 100 -6.67 -14.57 -3.98
N GLU A 101 -5.49 -14.56 -3.39
CA GLU A 101 -4.84 -13.35 -2.87
C GLU A 101 -4.36 -12.40 -3.97
N ILE A 102 -3.88 -12.93 -5.10
CA ILE A 102 -3.59 -12.13 -6.29
C ILE A 102 -4.87 -11.48 -6.82
N GLN A 103 -5.97 -12.23 -6.96
CA GLN A 103 -7.23 -11.66 -7.42
C GLN A 103 -7.79 -10.62 -6.45
N ARG A 104 -7.61 -10.81 -5.14
CA ARG A 104 -7.98 -9.82 -4.12
C ARG A 104 -7.22 -8.51 -4.31
N TRP A 105 -5.91 -8.58 -4.53
CA TRP A 105 -5.08 -7.42 -4.82
C TRP A 105 -5.54 -6.69 -6.11
N VAL A 106 -5.81 -7.45 -7.19
CA VAL A 106 -6.33 -6.89 -8.46
C VAL A 106 -7.67 -6.20 -8.26
N ASN A 107 -8.61 -6.88 -7.62
CA ASN A 107 -9.96 -6.38 -7.37
C ASN A 107 -9.94 -5.11 -6.50
N HIS A 108 -9.05 -5.05 -5.51
CA HIS A 108 -8.90 -3.87 -4.65
C HIS A 108 -8.49 -2.64 -5.46
N ILE A 109 -7.47 -2.76 -6.32
CA ILE A 109 -7.02 -1.65 -7.18
C ILE A 109 -8.12 -1.26 -8.17
N MET A 110 -8.72 -2.25 -8.84
CA MET A 110 -9.78 -2.03 -9.81
C MET A 110 -10.96 -1.29 -9.20
N TRP A 111 -11.36 -1.63 -7.97
CA TRP A 111 -12.46 -0.98 -7.28
C TRP A 111 -12.21 0.52 -7.07
N TRP A 112 -11.04 0.89 -6.52
CA TRP A 112 -10.70 2.29 -6.27
C TRP A 112 -10.55 3.10 -7.54
N ILE A 113 -9.94 2.52 -8.58
CA ILE A 113 -9.77 3.15 -9.88
C ILE A 113 -11.14 3.41 -10.54
N LYS A 114 -12.04 2.43 -10.54
CA LYS A 114 -13.41 2.59 -11.08
C LYS A 114 -14.24 3.59 -10.28
N ARG A 115 -14.06 3.65 -8.96
CA ARG A 115 -14.79 4.58 -8.07
C ARG A 115 -14.37 6.06 -8.26
N PHE A 116 -13.12 6.30 -8.65
CA PHE A 116 -12.57 7.62 -8.92
C PHE A 116 -12.01 7.69 -10.35
N PRO A 117 -12.89 7.65 -11.37
CA PRO A 117 -12.45 7.48 -12.75
C PRO A 117 -11.74 8.75 -13.27
N PRO A 118 -10.98 8.67 -14.38
CA PRO A 118 -10.08 9.75 -14.83
C PRO A 118 -10.79 11.07 -15.09
N GLN A 119 -12.08 11.00 -15.46
CA GLN A 119 -12.91 12.18 -15.73
C GLN A 119 -13.12 13.03 -14.47
N LYS A 120 -12.94 12.46 -13.27
CA LYS A 120 -12.89 13.21 -12.00
C LYS A 120 -11.44 13.63 -11.73
N GLN A 121 -10.94 14.56 -12.54
CA GLN A 121 -9.55 15.00 -12.47
C GLN A 121 -9.16 15.42 -11.05
N GLY A 122 -8.04 14.89 -10.56
CA GLY A 122 -7.53 15.19 -9.21
C GLY A 122 -8.27 14.50 -8.06
N ALA A 123 -9.24 13.63 -8.32
CA ALA A 123 -9.96 12.90 -7.27
C ALA A 123 -9.20 11.67 -6.76
N LEU A 124 -8.27 11.10 -7.53
CA LEU A 124 -7.43 9.98 -7.12
C LEU A 124 -5.96 10.34 -7.24
N PHE A 125 -5.18 10.06 -6.19
CA PHE A 125 -3.73 10.08 -6.21
C PHE A 125 -3.19 8.68 -6.01
N LEU A 126 -2.53 8.14 -7.03
CA LEU A 126 -1.85 6.85 -6.95
C LEU A 126 -0.50 7.07 -6.24
N LEU A 127 -0.30 6.36 -5.14
CA LEU A 127 0.90 6.45 -4.32
C LEU A 127 1.63 5.09 -4.35
N PRO A 128 2.68 4.93 -5.17
CA PRO A 128 3.50 3.73 -5.13
C PRO A 128 4.25 3.66 -3.79
N PHE A 129 4.11 2.54 -3.09
CA PHE A 129 4.78 2.31 -1.81
C PHE A 129 6.29 2.35 -1.97
N GLU A 130 6.80 1.72 -3.03
CA GLU A 130 8.23 1.64 -3.34
C GLU A 130 8.84 3.04 -3.54
N ASP A 131 8.13 3.93 -4.24
CA ASP A 131 8.59 5.31 -4.44
C ASP A 131 8.50 6.15 -3.16
N LEU A 132 7.53 5.87 -2.29
CA LEU A 132 7.42 6.56 -1.01
C LEU A 132 8.57 6.20 -0.08
N VAL A 133 9.01 4.94 -0.05
CA VAL A 133 10.04 4.47 0.88
C VAL A 133 11.46 4.52 0.33
N ALA A 134 11.65 4.80 -0.96
CA ALA A 134 12.97 4.90 -1.57
C ALA A 134 13.68 6.21 -1.20
N ASP A 135 15.02 6.16 -1.03
CA ASP A 135 15.82 7.34 -0.65
C ASP A 135 15.85 8.40 -1.74
N GLN A 136 15.82 7.98 -3.00
CA GLN A 136 15.95 8.86 -4.15
C GLN A 136 14.65 9.58 -4.50
N THR A 137 13.49 8.94 -4.26
CA THR A 137 12.18 9.44 -4.71
C THR A 137 11.22 9.77 -3.56
N GLY A 138 11.53 9.35 -2.33
CA GLY A 138 10.60 9.42 -1.20
C GLY A 138 10.11 10.82 -0.83
N VAL A 139 11.02 11.80 -0.79
CA VAL A 139 10.66 13.20 -0.47
C VAL A 139 9.82 13.82 -1.59
N ASP A 140 10.12 13.52 -2.85
CA ASP A 140 9.38 14.04 -4.01
C ASP A 140 7.98 13.39 -4.12
N THR A 141 7.90 12.09 -3.84
CA THR A 141 6.64 11.36 -3.69
C THR A 141 5.79 11.95 -2.56
N LEU A 142 6.41 12.25 -1.41
CA LEU A 142 5.74 12.91 -0.29
C LEU A 142 5.22 14.30 -0.69
N ARG A 143 6.01 15.07 -1.44
CA ARG A 143 5.59 16.39 -1.94
C ARG A 143 4.39 16.29 -2.87
N SER A 144 4.39 15.30 -3.76
CA SER A 144 3.27 15.04 -4.67
C SER A 144 1.99 14.67 -3.91
N MET A 145 2.11 13.84 -2.88
CA MET A 145 1.01 13.52 -1.97
C MET A 145 0.50 14.77 -1.24
N ALA A 146 1.39 15.62 -0.74
CA ALA A 146 1.04 16.87 -0.05
C ALA A 146 0.28 17.84 -0.98
N ASN A 147 0.70 17.97 -2.23
CA ASN A 147 0.00 18.77 -3.24
C ASN A 147 -1.41 18.25 -3.53
N HIS A 148 -1.57 16.92 -3.57
CA HIS A 148 -2.89 16.32 -3.68
C HIS A 148 -3.78 16.63 -2.46
N LEU A 149 -3.23 16.59 -1.24
CA LEU A 149 -3.99 16.97 -0.03
C LEU A 149 -4.38 18.46 -0.06
N ALA A 150 -3.44 19.35 -0.38
CA ALA A 150 -3.66 20.80 -0.42
C ALA A 150 -4.74 21.21 -1.44
N SER A 151 -4.84 20.50 -2.56
CA SER A 151 -5.90 20.76 -3.55
C SER A 151 -7.29 20.28 -3.10
N GLY A 152 -7.41 19.64 -1.94
CA GLY A 152 -8.68 19.24 -1.32
C GLY A 152 -9.53 20.38 -0.77
N GLY A 153 -8.96 21.58 -0.59
CA GLY A 153 -9.71 22.77 -0.15
C GLY A 153 -8.80 23.83 0.48
N LYS A 154 -9.28 25.08 0.52
CA LYS A 154 -8.51 26.22 1.08
C LYS A 154 -8.13 26.02 2.54
N ASP A 155 -9.03 25.42 3.32
CA ASP A 155 -8.79 25.15 4.75
C ASP A 155 -7.67 24.12 4.94
N ILE A 156 -7.60 23.07 4.10
CA ILE A 156 -6.49 22.12 4.16
C ILE A 156 -5.19 22.81 3.74
N ALA A 157 -5.24 23.57 2.65
CA ALA A 157 -4.08 24.27 2.10
C ALA A 157 -3.45 25.24 3.11
N SER A 158 -4.26 25.97 3.90
CA SER A 158 -3.77 26.92 4.90
C SER A 158 -3.08 26.26 6.10
N HIS A 159 -3.37 24.99 6.35
CA HIS A 159 -2.75 24.20 7.42
C HIS A 159 -1.58 23.32 6.96
N MET A 160 -1.24 23.34 5.66
CA MET A 160 -0.12 22.56 5.15
C MET A 160 1.19 22.98 5.80
N THR A 161 1.98 21.98 6.17
CA THR A 161 3.33 22.20 6.70
C THR A 161 4.23 22.73 5.59
N PRO A 162 5.12 23.69 5.88
CA PRO A 162 6.08 24.19 4.90
C PRO A 162 6.94 23.08 4.28
N THR A 163 7.22 23.20 2.98
CA THR A 163 7.85 22.15 2.17
C THR A 163 9.28 21.86 2.61
N GLU A 164 9.98 22.83 3.20
CA GLU A 164 11.31 22.68 3.79
C GLU A 164 11.35 21.65 4.93
N ARG A 165 10.20 21.34 5.55
CA ARG A 165 10.09 20.32 6.61
C ARG A 165 9.84 18.91 6.08
N PHE A 166 9.56 18.76 4.78
CA PHE A 166 9.20 17.46 4.21
C PHE A 166 10.30 16.39 4.36
N PRO A 167 11.60 16.70 4.17
CA PRO A 167 12.65 15.72 4.43
C PRO A 167 12.62 15.17 5.86
N CYS A 168 12.43 16.04 6.87
CA CYS A 168 12.36 15.64 8.27
C CYS A 168 11.09 14.81 8.57
N ILE A 169 9.94 15.22 8.03
CA ILE A 169 8.68 14.45 8.16
C ILE A 169 8.84 13.07 7.54
N TRP A 170 9.44 13.01 6.35
CA TRP A 170 9.68 11.76 5.64
C TRP A 170 10.60 10.83 6.45
N GLU A 171 11.74 11.31 6.93
CA GLU A 171 12.63 10.53 7.79
C GLU A 171 11.91 10.00 9.04
N MET A 172 11.17 10.87 9.72
CA MET A 172 10.51 10.51 10.98
C MET A 172 9.36 9.50 10.79
N PHE A 173 8.48 9.73 9.82
CA PHE A 173 7.25 8.95 9.66
C PHE A 173 7.32 7.88 8.58
N VAL A 174 8.22 8.01 7.61
CA VAL A 174 8.43 7.10 6.47
C VAL A 174 9.74 6.34 6.53
N LYS A 175 10.72 6.73 7.35
CA LYS A 175 11.87 5.85 7.69
C LYS A 175 11.84 5.33 9.12
N GLY A 176 11.07 5.97 10.01
CA GLY A 176 11.03 5.62 11.43
C GLY A 176 12.25 6.13 12.21
N ASN A 177 12.94 7.13 11.65
CA ASN A 177 14.09 7.77 12.26
C ASN A 177 13.61 8.91 13.17
N VAL A 178 13.26 8.58 14.41
CA VAL A 178 12.88 9.55 15.43
C VAL A 178 14.15 9.99 16.19
N PRO A 179 14.52 11.29 16.19
CA PRO A 179 15.68 11.77 16.94
C PRO A 179 15.58 11.42 18.43
N GLY A 180 16.63 10.82 18.98
CA GLY A 180 16.69 10.44 20.41
C GLY A 180 16.06 9.08 20.76
N GLU A 181 15.37 8.42 19.82
CA GLU A 181 14.97 7.02 19.96
C GLU A 181 15.89 6.14 19.10
N LYS A 182 16.23 4.93 19.56
CA LYS A 182 16.83 3.93 18.66
C LYS A 182 15.88 3.76 17.48
N ALA A 183 16.37 4.03 16.26
CA ALA A 183 15.58 4.01 15.04
C ALA A 183 14.60 2.83 15.06
N ARG A 184 13.30 3.13 15.20
CA ARG A 184 12.24 2.14 15.05
C ARG A 184 12.08 1.95 13.55
N ARG A 185 13.07 1.32 12.92
CA ARG A 185 13.03 0.96 11.51
C ARG A 185 11.72 0.22 11.26
N HIS A 186 11.02 0.59 10.20
CA HIS A 186 9.79 -0.06 9.75
C HIS A 186 9.84 -1.56 9.90
N SER A 187 8.80 -2.12 10.52
CA SER A 187 8.55 -3.55 10.71
C SER A 187 9.80 -4.41 10.49
N HIS A 188 10.84 -4.25 11.32
CA HIS A 188 11.90 -5.24 11.37
C HIS A 188 11.30 -6.46 12.07
N ARG A 189 10.47 -7.15 11.30
CA ARG A 189 9.95 -8.45 11.66
C ARG A 189 11.18 -9.34 11.81
N SER A 190 11.39 -9.88 12.99
CA SER A 190 12.48 -10.84 13.22
C SER A 190 12.13 -12.20 12.60
N GLY A 191 13.16 -12.98 12.29
CA GLY A 191 12.99 -14.30 11.67
C GLY A 191 12.54 -14.23 10.21
N GLY A 192 12.16 -15.40 9.68
CA GLY A 192 11.72 -15.63 8.30
C GLY A 192 12.72 -15.16 7.23
N PRO A 193 12.45 -15.41 5.95
CA PRO A 193 13.27 -14.87 4.88
C PRO A 193 12.90 -13.39 4.63
N SER A 194 13.84 -12.61 4.09
CA SER A 194 13.54 -11.27 3.56
C SER A 194 12.77 -11.33 2.25
N GLU A 195 12.97 -12.41 1.49
CA GLU A 195 12.33 -12.68 0.21
C GLU A 195 11.64 -14.03 0.25
N TYR A 196 10.39 -14.07 -0.21
CA TYR A 196 9.59 -15.29 -0.18
C TYR A 196 9.66 -16.01 -1.52
N PRO A 197 9.91 -17.33 -1.53
CA PRO A 197 9.99 -18.08 -2.77
C PRO A 197 8.61 -18.17 -3.45
N TYR A 198 8.62 -18.13 -4.78
CA TYR A 198 7.47 -18.36 -5.66
C TYR A 198 7.81 -19.45 -6.67
N THR A 199 6.81 -20.18 -7.14
CA THR A 199 6.97 -21.11 -8.27
C THR A 199 6.91 -20.36 -9.59
N GLN A 200 7.38 -20.99 -10.67
CA GLN A 200 7.29 -20.44 -12.01
C GLN A 200 5.83 -20.13 -12.40
N ASP A 201 4.89 -21.03 -12.09
CA ASP A 201 3.47 -20.87 -12.39
C ASP A 201 2.87 -19.67 -11.64
N GLN A 202 3.25 -19.45 -10.39
CA GLN A 202 2.79 -18.31 -9.59
C GLN A 202 3.29 -16.97 -10.14
N LEU A 203 4.54 -16.94 -10.62
CA LEU A 203 5.09 -15.75 -11.28
C LEU A 203 4.39 -15.49 -12.63
N ASN A 204 4.12 -16.54 -13.41
CA ASN A 204 3.35 -16.42 -14.65
C ASN A 204 1.93 -15.89 -14.38
N TYR A 205 1.24 -16.45 -13.39
CA TYR A 205 -0.10 -16.01 -13.00
C TYR A 205 -0.13 -14.56 -12.53
N THR A 206 0.90 -14.12 -11.79
CA THR A 206 1.04 -12.71 -11.39
C THR A 206 1.19 -11.81 -12.61
N LEU A 207 2.06 -12.19 -13.56
CA LEU A 207 2.30 -11.43 -14.78
C LEU A 207 1.01 -11.30 -15.61
N GLU A 208 0.30 -12.40 -15.84
CA GLU A 208 -0.98 -12.39 -16.55
C GLU A 208 -2.01 -11.50 -15.87
N SER A 209 -2.06 -11.53 -14.53
CA SER A 209 -2.98 -10.69 -13.75
C SER A 209 -2.65 -9.20 -13.87
N LEU A 210 -1.37 -8.84 -13.85
CA LEU A 210 -0.92 -7.45 -14.07
C LEU A 210 -1.19 -6.98 -15.49
N GLN A 211 -0.95 -7.83 -16.49
CA GLN A 211 -1.23 -7.53 -17.90
C GLN A 211 -2.72 -7.29 -18.13
N LYS A 212 -3.59 -8.16 -17.59
CA LYS A 212 -5.05 -7.99 -17.68
C LYS A 212 -5.50 -6.68 -17.02
N LEU A 213 -4.99 -6.37 -15.84
CA LEU A 213 -5.29 -5.12 -15.14
C LEU A 213 -4.84 -3.88 -15.94
N GLN A 214 -3.67 -3.95 -16.57
CA GLN A 214 -3.17 -2.88 -17.42
C GLN A 214 -4.01 -2.72 -18.70
N GLN A 215 -4.41 -3.82 -19.34
CA GLN A 215 -5.27 -3.78 -20.52
C GLN A 215 -6.63 -3.14 -20.18
N GLU A 216 -7.19 -3.46 -19.01
CA GLU A 216 -8.50 -2.96 -18.60
C GLU A 216 -8.46 -1.48 -18.16
N LEU A 217 -7.44 -1.07 -17.39
CA LEU A 217 -7.42 0.24 -16.73
C LEU A 217 -6.30 1.18 -17.20
N GLY A 218 -5.25 0.65 -17.79
CA GLY A 218 -4.01 1.38 -18.08
C GLY A 218 -4.18 2.53 -19.08
N ALA A 219 -5.05 2.37 -20.08
CA ALA A 219 -5.32 3.43 -21.05
C ALA A 219 -5.96 4.68 -20.42
N GLY A 220 -6.78 4.48 -19.37
CA GLY A 220 -7.42 5.58 -18.64
C GLY A 220 -6.54 6.20 -17.55
N PHE A 221 -5.52 5.47 -17.08
CA PHE A 221 -4.64 5.91 -15.97
C PHE A 221 -3.16 5.71 -16.32
N PRO A 222 -2.50 6.70 -16.94
CA PRO A 222 -1.09 6.60 -17.31
C PRO A 222 -0.16 6.27 -16.13
N GLN A 223 -0.42 6.87 -14.96
CA GLN A 223 0.34 6.58 -13.73
C GLN A 223 0.22 5.12 -13.30
N LEU A 224 -0.98 4.52 -13.42
CA LEU A 224 -1.19 3.11 -13.14
C LEU A 224 -0.47 2.25 -14.17
N SER A 225 -0.55 2.60 -15.46
CA SER A 225 0.16 1.88 -16.53
C SER A 225 1.67 1.85 -16.29
N SER A 226 2.28 2.99 -15.97
CA SER A 226 3.70 3.07 -15.61
C SER A 226 4.03 2.24 -14.37
N LEU A 227 3.17 2.23 -13.35
CA LEU A 227 3.37 1.43 -12.16
C LEU A 227 3.31 -0.08 -12.47
N LEU A 228 2.28 -0.53 -13.19
CA LEU A 228 2.10 -1.93 -13.56
C LEU A 228 3.25 -2.43 -14.44
N ASN A 229 3.74 -1.61 -15.36
CA ASN A 229 4.93 -1.93 -16.17
C ASN A 229 6.16 -2.23 -15.31
N ARG A 230 6.42 -1.42 -14.26
CA ARG A 230 7.51 -1.70 -13.32
C ARG A 230 7.30 -3.01 -12.58
N TYR A 231 6.11 -3.27 -12.07
CA TYR A 231 5.82 -4.52 -11.37
C TYR A 231 5.95 -5.75 -12.28
N MET A 232 5.56 -5.65 -13.55
CA MET A 232 5.78 -6.73 -14.51
C MET A 232 7.27 -6.97 -14.77
N GLN A 233 8.09 -5.92 -14.86
CA GLN A 233 9.55 -6.05 -14.96
C GLN A 233 10.15 -6.76 -13.73
N ASP A 234 9.67 -6.44 -12.53
CA ASP A 234 10.09 -7.12 -11.29
C ASP A 234 9.73 -8.62 -11.31
N VAL A 235 8.54 -8.96 -11.81
CA VAL A 235 8.10 -10.36 -11.95
C VAL A 235 9.00 -11.10 -12.95
N GLU A 236 9.29 -10.50 -14.10
CA GLU A 236 10.17 -11.11 -15.11
C GLU A 236 11.60 -11.29 -14.60
N ALA A 237 12.15 -10.31 -13.88
CA ALA A 237 13.46 -10.42 -13.26
C ALA A 237 13.55 -11.63 -12.30
N ARG A 238 12.50 -11.85 -11.49
CA ARG A 238 12.43 -13.02 -10.60
C ARG A 238 12.29 -14.34 -11.36
N LYS A 239 11.54 -14.37 -12.46
CA LYS A 239 11.45 -15.55 -13.33
C LYS A 239 12.81 -15.91 -13.90
N SER A 240 13.54 -14.93 -14.44
CA SER A 240 14.90 -15.14 -14.97
C SER A 240 15.86 -15.66 -13.90
N ALA A 241 15.81 -15.11 -12.68
CA ALA A 241 16.63 -15.57 -11.56
C ALA A 241 16.30 -17.02 -11.16
N LEU A 242 15.02 -17.41 -11.14
CA LEU A 242 14.60 -18.77 -10.84
C LEU A 242 15.11 -19.78 -11.88
N VAL A 243 15.00 -19.46 -13.17
CA VAL A 243 15.50 -20.31 -14.26
C VAL A 243 17.02 -20.50 -14.16
N ALA A 244 17.76 -19.42 -13.89
CA ALA A 244 19.21 -19.50 -13.73
C ALA A 244 19.63 -20.40 -12.54
N LEU A 245 18.86 -20.37 -11.45
CA LEU A 245 19.11 -21.21 -10.28
C LEU A 245 18.84 -22.69 -10.54
N VAL A 246 17.82 -23.02 -11.34
CA VAL A 246 17.52 -24.41 -11.73
C VAL A 246 18.52 -24.95 -12.75
N ALA A 247 19.01 -24.12 -13.68
CA ALA A 247 19.98 -24.53 -14.68
C ALA A 247 21.42 -24.72 -14.15
N GLY A 248 21.72 -24.16 -12.96
CA GLY A 248 23.01 -24.29 -12.30
C GLY A 248 23.11 -25.44 -11.29
N GLN A 249 22.06 -26.25 -11.14
CA GLN A 249 22.00 -27.46 -10.30
C GLN A 249 22.11 -28.72 -11.17
#